data_AF-A0AAW6R814-F1
#
_entry.id   AF-A0AAW6R814-F1
#
_cell.length_a   1.000
_cell.length_b   1.000
_cell.length_c   1.000
_cell.angle_alpha   90.00
_cell.angle_beta   90.00
_cell.angle_gamma   90.00
#
_symmetry.space_group_name_H-M   'P 1'
#
loop_
_entity.id
_entity.type
_entity.pdbx_description
1 polymer ?
#
loop_
_entity_poly.entity_id
_entity_poly.type
_entity_poly.pdbx_seq_one_letter_code
_entity_poly.pdbx_strand_id
1 'polypeptide(L)'
;MDAIAGALEGIAADIEAAPRPDVAGIVNRAMPNSPLVAASSDATEKLTNAQTAVSGQWETLASAVRAARSIAVDADDENATKISTLSVLPAGELPR
;
A
#
# COMPACT_ATOMS: atom_id res chain seq x y z
N MET A 1 -5.03 13.16 -0.05
CA MET A 1 -4.59 11.79 0.31
C MET A 1 -4.93 10.77 -0.78
N ASP A 2 -6.00 10.92 -1.56
CA ASP A 2 -6.29 9.99 -2.68
C ASP A 2 -5.18 9.91 -3.73
N ALA A 3 -4.55 11.03 -4.09
CA ALA A 3 -3.39 11.03 -4.99
C ALA A 3 -2.18 10.25 -4.42
N ILE A 4 -2.02 10.24 -3.09
CA ILE A 4 -0.95 9.49 -2.42
C ILE A 4 -1.28 7.99 -2.44
N ALA A 5 -2.50 7.60 -2.06
CA ALA A 5 -2.94 6.21 -2.14
C ALA A 5 -2.85 5.67 -3.58
N GLY A 6 -3.27 6.45 -4.58
CA GLY A 6 -3.14 6.07 -5.99
C GLY A 6 -1.68 5.94 -6.46
N ALA A 7 -0.78 6.81 -5.99
CA ALA A 7 0.65 6.69 -6.29
C ALA A 7 1.26 5.42 -5.68
N LEU A 8 0.85 5.05 -4.46
CA LEU A 8 1.30 3.83 -3.78
C LEU A 8 0.83 2.56 -4.50
N GLU A 9 -0.40 2.55 -5.01
CA GLU A 9 -0.89 1.45 -5.87
C GLU A 9 -0.17 1.39 -7.20
N GLY A 10 0.16 2.55 -7.79
CA GLY A 10 1.00 2.60 -8.99
C GLY A 10 2.35 1.93 -8.76
N ILE A 11 3.01 2.23 -7.63
CA ILE A 11 4.27 1.57 -7.24
C ILE A 11 4.08 0.06 -7.04
N ALA A 12 3.00 -0.36 -6.39
CA ALA A 12 2.70 -1.78 -6.21
C ALA A 12 2.58 -2.51 -7.56
N ALA A 13 1.81 -1.91 -8.49
CA ALA A 13 1.60 -2.44 -9.83
C ALA A 13 2.90 -2.48 -10.65
N ASP A 14 3.72 -1.43 -10.57
CA ASP A 14 5.02 -1.38 -11.25
C ASP A 14 5.97 -2.48 -10.74
N ILE A 15 5.99 -2.71 -9.43
CA ILE A 15 6.80 -3.77 -8.81
C ILE A 15 6.27 -5.15 -9.22
N GLU A 16 4.96 -5.37 -9.23
CA GLU A 16 4.39 -6.65 -9.63
C GLU A 16 4.64 -6.96 -11.10
N ALA A 17 4.56 -5.96 -11.97
CA ALA A 17 4.77 -6.07 -13.41
C ALA A 17 6.25 -6.17 -13.83
N ALA A 18 7.20 -5.87 -12.92
CA ALA A 18 8.62 -5.90 -13.24
C ALA A 18 9.06 -7.31 -13.73
N PRO A 19 9.84 -7.41 -14.84
CA PRO A 19 10.28 -8.69 -15.38
C PRO A 19 11.02 -9.53 -14.35
N ARG A 20 10.62 -10.80 -14.22
CA ARG A 20 11.27 -11.77 -13.34
C ARG A 20 12.32 -12.54 -14.13
N PRO A 21 13.63 -12.32 -13.93
CA PRO A 21 14.64 -13.08 -14.63
C PRO A 21 14.59 -14.56 -14.20
N ASP A 22 14.44 -15.46 -15.18
CA ASP A 22 14.58 -16.90 -14.97
C ASP A 22 16.08 -17.26 -14.86
N VAL A 23 16.66 -16.95 -13.70
CA VAL A 23 18.08 -17.17 -13.43
C VAL A 23 18.40 -18.67 -13.53
N ALA A 24 17.48 -19.53 -13.08
CA ALA A 24 17.61 -20.98 -13.19
C ALA A 24 17.71 -21.45 -14.64
N GLY A 25 16.81 -21.00 -15.52
CA GLY A 25 16.85 -21.32 -16.95
C GLY A 25 18.07 -20.74 -17.68
N ILE A 26 18.58 -19.59 -17.25
CA ILE A 26 19.85 -19.04 -17.76
C ILE A 26 21.03 -19.92 -17.36
N VAL A 27 21.14 -20.27 -16.08
CA VAL A 27 22.24 -21.11 -15.57
C VAL A 27 22.17 -22.52 -16.14
N ASN A 28 20.98 -23.11 -16.25
CA ASN A 28 20.81 -24.45 -16.81
C ASN A 28 21.22 -24.53 -18.30
N ARG A 29 20.93 -23.49 -19.10
CA ARG A 29 21.38 -23.43 -20.50
C ARG A 29 22.89 -23.30 -20.64
N ALA A 30 23.54 -22.55 -19.74
CA ALA A 30 24.97 -22.35 -19.76
C ALA A 30 25.76 -23.52 -19.14
N MET A 31 25.23 -24.14 -18.07
CA MET A 31 25.90 -25.13 -17.24
C MET A 31 24.92 -26.20 -16.69
N PRO A 32 24.44 -27.13 -17.52
CA PRO A 32 23.29 -28.00 -17.21
C PRO A 32 23.47 -28.92 -15.98
N ASN A 33 24.71 -29.31 -15.68
CA ASN A 33 25.03 -30.25 -14.60
C ASN A 33 25.70 -29.57 -13.39
N SER A 34 25.67 -28.23 -13.34
CA SER A 34 26.30 -27.49 -12.25
C SER A 34 25.42 -27.48 -11.01
N PRO A 35 25.99 -27.61 -9.79
CA PRO A 35 25.26 -27.37 -8.55
C PRO A 35 24.68 -25.95 -8.47
N LEU A 36 25.16 -25.03 -9.32
CA LEU A 36 24.61 -23.68 -9.46
C LEU A 36 23.17 -23.68 -9.99
N VAL A 37 22.75 -24.70 -10.75
CA VAL A 37 21.35 -24.80 -11.25
C VAL A 37 20.38 -24.85 -10.07
N ALA A 38 20.63 -25.72 -9.08
CA ALA A 38 19.80 -25.83 -7.89
C ALA A 38 19.82 -24.54 -7.05
N ALA A 39 21.00 -23.94 -6.83
CA ALA A 39 21.13 -22.68 -6.10
C ALA A 39 20.41 -21.52 -6.80
N SER A 40 20.47 -21.47 -8.14
CA SER A 40 19.78 -20.45 -8.94
C SER A 40 18.27 -20.64 -8.98
N SER A 41 17.76 -21.86 -8.86
CA SER A 41 16.32 -22.14 -8.69
C SER A 41 15.80 -21.56 -7.38
N ASP A 42 16.47 -21.84 -6.26
CA ASP A 42 16.11 -21.29 -4.95
C ASP A 42 16.20 -19.75 -4.94
N ALA A 43 17.23 -19.17 -5.58
CA ALA A 43 17.35 -17.72 -5.72
C ALA A 43 16.20 -17.11 -6.56
N THR A 44 15.80 -17.76 -7.66
CA THR A 44 14.68 -17.32 -8.52
C THR A 44 13.36 -17.34 -7.77
N GLU A 45 13.12 -18.38 -6.97
CA GLU A 45 11.94 -18.50 -6.12
C GLU A 45 11.90 -17.41 -5.04
N LYS A 46 13.01 -17.23 -4.31
CA LYS A 46 13.12 -16.18 -3.28
C LYS A 46 12.90 -14.78 -3.84
N LEU A 47 13.46 -14.49 -5.01
CA LEU A 47 13.25 -13.21 -5.69
C LEU A 47 11.77 -13.00 -6.04
N THR A 48 11.12 -14.04 -6.59
CA THR A 48 9.70 -14.00 -6.95
C THR A 48 8.80 -13.76 -5.74
N ASN A 49 9.09 -14.46 -4.63
CA ASN A 49 8.35 -14.31 -3.38
C ASN A 49 8.58 -12.93 -2.76
N ALA A 50 9.81 -12.41 -2.79
CA ALA A 50 10.13 -11.08 -2.28
C ALA A 50 9.42 -9.97 -3.08
N GLN A 51 9.41 -10.06 -4.41
CA GLN A 51 8.72 -9.09 -5.27
C GLN A 51 7.22 -9.05 -4.98
N THR A 52 6.59 -10.22 -4.87
CA THR A 52 5.17 -10.34 -4.50
C THR A 52 4.88 -9.78 -3.10
N ALA A 53 5.76 -10.05 -2.13
CA ALA A 53 5.59 -9.54 -0.78
C ALA A 53 5.70 -8.01 -0.74
N VAL A 54 6.66 -7.44 -1.47
CA VAL A 54 6.86 -5.99 -1.52
C VAL A 54 5.70 -5.30 -2.22
N SER A 55 5.19 -5.80 -3.35
CA SER A 55 4.02 -5.20 -4.01
C SER A 55 2.81 -5.18 -3.08
N GLY A 56 2.51 -6.29 -2.39
CA GLY A 56 1.41 -6.35 -1.43
C GLY A 56 1.56 -5.41 -0.21
N GLN A 57 2.80 -5.12 0.22
CA GLN A 57 3.05 -4.12 1.27
C GLN A 57 2.69 -2.70 0.80
N TRP A 58 2.97 -2.36 -0.46
CA TRP A 58 2.59 -1.07 -1.03
C TRP A 58 1.07 -0.92 -1.16
N GLU A 59 0.35 -1.97 -1.55
CA GLU A 59 -1.12 -1.98 -1.56
C GLU A 59 -1.70 -1.80 -0.15
N THR A 60 -1.13 -2.51 0.83
CA THR A 60 -1.54 -2.39 2.24
C THR A 60 -1.36 -0.95 2.74
N LEU A 61 -0.23 -0.32 2.40
CA LEU A 61 0.04 1.06 2.75
C LEU A 61 -0.95 2.03 2.05
N ALA A 62 -1.26 1.80 0.78
CA ALA A 62 -2.26 2.59 0.05
C ALA A 62 -3.64 2.52 0.74
N SER A 63 -4.05 1.32 1.16
CA SER A 63 -5.28 1.09 1.91
C SER A 63 -5.27 1.84 3.25
N ALA A 64 -4.18 1.79 4.00
CA ALA A 64 -4.05 2.53 5.26
C ALA A 64 -4.16 4.05 5.07
N VAL A 65 -3.58 4.60 4.00
CA VAL A 65 -3.69 6.04 3.66
C VAL A 65 -5.14 6.43 3.37
N ARG A 66 -5.92 5.58 2.69
CA ARG A 66 -7.36 5.83 2.48
C ARG A 66 -8.14 5.77 3.78
N ALA A 67 -7.89 4.79 4.63
CA ALA A 67 -8.55 4.67 5.92
C ALA A 67 -8.30 5.91 6.79
N ALA A 68 -7.04 6.38 6.86
CA ALA A 68 -6.67 7.60 7.58
C ALA A 68 -7.42 8.84 7.03
N ARG A 69 -7.58 8.93 5.70
CA ARG A 69 -8.37 10.01 5.08
C ARG A 69 -9.84 9.95 5.51
N SER A 70 -10.46 8.77 5.48
CA SER A 70 -11.86 8.61 5.89
C SER A 70 -12.06 9.11 7.33
N ILE A 71 -11.20 8.67 8.24
CA ILE A 71 -11.24 9.08 9.66
C ILE A 71 -11.12 10.61 9.79
N ALA A 72 -10.22 11.24 9.02
CA ALA A 72 -10.05 12.68 9.05
C ALA A 72 -11.29 13.44 8.54
N VAL A 73 -11.90 12.97 7.44
CA VAL A 73 -13.14 13.55 6.90
C VAL A 73 -14.30 13.40 7.89
N ASP A 74 -14.46 12.20 8.46
CA ASP A 74 -15.51 11.93 9.44
C ASP A 74 -15.37 12.85 10.69
N ALA A 75 -14.13 13.07 11.15
CA ALA A 75 -13.84 13.97 12.26
C ALA A 75 -14.11 15.44 11.92
N ASP A 76 -13.79 15.87 10.70
CA ASP A 76 -14.10 17.23 10.23
C ASP A 76 -15.62 17.46 10.13
N ASP A 77 -16.37 16.49 9.61
CA ASP A 77 -17.83 16.56 9.51
C ASP A 77 -18.51 16.58 10.90
N GLU A 78 -18.00 15.76 11.84
CA GLU A 78 -18.47 15.77 13.23
C GLU A 78 -18.20 17.14 13.90
N ASN A 79 -17.00 17.70 13.69
CA ASN A 79 -16.64 19.01 14.21
C ASN A 79 -17.49 20.13 13.59
N ALA A 80 -17.71 20.12 12.28
CA ALA A 80 -18.57 21.08 11.60
C ALA A 80 -20.01 21.04 12.15
N THR A 81 -20.53 19.84 12.40
CA THR A 81 -21.86 19.63 13.01
C THR A 81 -21.93 20.17 14.44
N LYS A 82 -20.91 19.89 15.27
CA LYS A 82 -20.84 20.44 16.64
C LYS A 82 -20.75 21.97 16.65
N ILE A 83 -19.94 22.56 15.79
CA ILE A 83 -19.83 24.03 15.69
C ILE A 83 -21.15 24.64 15.21
N SER A 84 -21.79 24.05 14.19
CA SER A 84 -23.10 24.46 13.70
C SER A 84 -24.15 24.47 14.81
N THR A 85 -24.20 23.42 15.64
CA THR A 85 -25.17 23.34 16.75
C THR A 85 -24.87 24.34 17.87
N LEU A 86 -23.60 24.66 18.13
CA LEU A 86 -23.22 25.74 19.06
C LEU A 86 -23.71 27.12 18.59
N SER A 87 -23.68 27.41 17.28
CA SER A 87 -24.24 28.64 16.72
C SER A 87 -25.77 28.73 16.78
N VAL A 88 -26.46 27.64 17.11
CA VAL A 88 -27.93 27.56 17.25
C VAL A 88 -28.36 27.59 18.73
N LEU A 89 -27.41 27.62 19.68
CA LEU A 89 -27.73 27.86 21.08
C LEU A 89 -28.46 29.20 21.23
N PRO A 90 -29.59 29.28 21.96
CA PRO A 90 -30.30 30.53 22.17
C PRO A 90 -29.36 31.52 22.85
N ALA A 91 -29.24 32.73 22.30
CA ALA A 91 -28.39 33.80 22.83
C ALA A 91 -28.85 34.37 24.19
N GLY A 92 -29.60 33.64 25.00
CA GLY A 92 -30.15 34.18 26.23
C GLY A 92 -30.87 33.15 27.09
N GLU A 93 -30.11 32.44 27.91
CA GLU A 93 -30.47 32.28 29.32
C GLU A 93 -29.20 32.59 30.13
N LEU A 94 -28.95 33.89 30.34
CA LEU A 94 -28.16 34.31 31.49
C LEU A 94 -28.96 33.91 32.74
N PRO A 95 -28.32 33.30 33.76
CA PRO A 95 -29.03 32.83 34.94
C PRO A 95 -29.75 33.99 35.63
N ARG A 96 -31.05 33.82 35.87
CA ARG A 96 -31.82 34.54 36.87
C ARG A 96 -32.62 33.55 37.70
#